data_AF-A0A3B8I0A3-F1
#
_entry.id   AF-A0A3B8I0A3-F1
#
_cell.length_a   1.000
_cell.length_b   1.000
_cell.length_c   1.000
_cell.angle_alpha   90.00
_cell.angle_beta   90.00
_cell.angle_gamma   90.00
#
_symmetry.space_group_name_H-M   'P 1'
#
loop_
_entity.id
_entity.type
_entity.pdbx_description
1 polymer ?
#
loop_
_entity_poly.entity_id
_entity_poly.type
_entity_poly.pdbx_seq_one_letter_code
_entity_poly.pdbx_strand_id
1 'polypeptide(L)'
;MIRSAFLQNKKWRLWLFPLITLLLLAAIYWQNQESLNNPDSISYTYIRNALQGKLGYGAVGFYGNMIDLSDLEPGDIILGGYPQCAYGRFSHVGLYAGDGQVIEGYVDLGITRQPVEHYWSYSEVCLLKIKAPSEHKQAAVNYAENHLGQLFYPVAFKPGERIWNCTKIVWEAYRQQGIDLSTRKDIWISPDEFYENPHGQVIREISLP
;
A
#
# COMPACT_ATOMS: atom_id res chain seq x y z
N MET A 1 -11.62 56.41 21.51
CA MET A 1 -10.64 55.37 21.95
C MET A 1 -11.39 54.03 22.06
N ILE A 2 -11.70 53.38 20.94
CA ILE A 2 -12.47 52.12 20.93
C ILE A 2 -11.46 50.98 20.90
N ARG A 3 -11.02 50.53 22.08
CA ARG A 3 -10.35 49.23 22.20
C ARG A 3 -11.43 48.17 22.10
N SER A 4 -11.42 47.40 21.02
CA SER A 4 -12.42 46.37 20.73
C SER A 4 -12.50 45.37 21.89
N ALA A 5 -13.69 45.25 22.47
CA ALA A 5 -14.01 44.27 23.52
C ALA A 5 -13.83 42.81 23.05
N PHE A 6 -13.60 42.61 21.75
CA PHE A 6 -13.37 41.32 21.12
C PHE A 6 -12.05 40.66 21.57
N LEU A 7 -11.06 41.44 22.03
CA LEU A 7 -9.75 40.91 22.40
C LEU A 7 -9.61 40.47 23.88
N GLN A 8 -10.62 40.68 24.73
CA GLN A 8 -10.53 40.37 26.17
C GLN A 8 -11.09 39.00 26.58
N ASN A 9 -11.88 38.33 25.74
CA ASN A 9 -12.50 37.06 26.13
C ASN A 9 -11.58 35.85 25.81
N LYS A 10 -10.60 35.57 26.67
CA LYS A 10 -9.63 34.46 26.50
C LYS A 10 -10.28 33.08 26.24
N LYS A 11 -11.57 32.89 26.53
CA LYS A 11 -12.32 31.66 26.27
C LYS A 11 -12.50 31.33 24.78
N TRP A 12 -12.46 32.32 23.88
CA TRP A 12 -12.59 32.05 22.44
C TRP A 12 -11.40 31.24 21.90
N ARG A 13 -10.21 31.41 22.48
CA ARG A 13 -9.00 30.65 22.14
C ARG A 13 -9.13 29.16 22.46
N LEU A 14 -9.96 28.79 23.44
CA LEU A 14 -10.23 27.39 23.79
C LEU A 14 -11.11 26.71 22.74
N TRP A 15 -11.95 27.47 22.03
CA TRP A 15 -12.82 26.97 20.96
C TRP A 15 -12.17 27.02 19.58
N LEU A 16 -11.12 27.83 19.42
CA LEU A 16 -10.40 27.95 18.16
C LEU A 16 -9.82 26.61 17.70
N PHE A 17 -9.16 25.86 18.58
CA PHE A 17 -8.58 24.56 18.22
C PHE A 17 -9.63 23.51 17.85
N PRO A 18 -10.68 23.25 18.66
CA PRO A 18 -11.77 22.34 18.26
C PRO A 18 -12.45 22.75 16.95
N LEU A 19 -12.68 24.06 16.73
CA LEU A 19 -13.30 24.54 15.50
C LEU A 19 -12.41 24.30 14.28
N ILE A 20 -11.12 24.63 14.38
CA ILE A 20 -10.14 24.34 13.31
C ILE A 20 -10.08 22.83 13.07
N THR A 21 -10.04 22.00 14.11
CA THR A 21 -10.05 20.54 13.97
C THR A 21 -11.31 20.05 13.25
N LEU A 22 -12.49 20.53 13.63
CA LEU A 22 -13.74 20.17 12.95
C LEU A 22 -13.76 20.62 11.49
N LEU A 23 -13.27 21.82 11.19
CA LEU A 23 -13.14 22.31 9.81
C LEU A 23 -12.15 21.46 8.99
N LEU A 24 -11.03 21.05 9.59
CA LEU A 24 -10.06 20.15 8.95
C LEU A 24 -10.66 18.77 8.71
N LEU A 25 -11.37 18.20 9.69
CA LEU A 25 -12.06 16.92 9.54
C LEU A 25 -13.14 16.99 8.45
N ALA A 26 -13.91 18.07 8.40
CA ALA A 26 -14.91 18.28 7.35
C ALA A 26 -14.25 18.43 5.97
N ALA A 27 -13.12 19.13 5.86
CA ALA A 27 -12.36 19.26 4.63
C ALA A 27 -11.77 17.91 4.17
N ILE A 28 -11.21 17.12 5.09
CA ILE A 28 -10.71 15.77 4.82
C ILE A 28 -11.88 14.88 4.36
N TYR A 29 -13.01 14.90 5.06
CA TYR A 29 -14.19 14.14 4.65
C TYR A 29 -14.64 14.53 3.25
N TRP A 30 -14.76 15.83 2.96
CA TRP A 30 -15.20 16.33 1.66
C TRP A 30 -14.24 15.95 0.52
N GLN A 31 -12.93 16.00 0.74
CA GLN A 31 -11.93 15.62 -0.26
C GLN A 31 -11.88 14.11 -0.50
N ASN A 32 -12.29 13.29 0.48
CA ASN A 32 -12.12 11.84 0.45
C ASN A 32 -13.47 11.09 0.52
N GLN A 33 -14.58 11.73 0.12
CA GLN A 33 -15.92 11.15 0.19
C GLN A 33 -16.02 9.82 -0.55
N GLU A 34 -15.36 9.71 -1.72
CA GLU A 34 -15.37 8.48 -2.50
C GLU A 34 -14.69 7.32 -1.76
N SER A 35 -13.59 7.57 -1.02
CA SER A 35 -12.94 6.51 -0.23
C SER A 35 -13.69 6.20 1.06
N LEU A 36 -14.27 7.21 1.72
CA LEU A 36 -14.94 7.05 3.02
C LEU A 36 -16.35 6.46 2.92
N ASN A 37 -17.05 6.69 1.81
CA ASN A 37 -18.41 6.20 1.60
C ASN A 37 -18.49 4.95 0.72
N ASN A 38 -17.36 4.49 0.17
CA ASN A 38 -17.31 3.29 -0.64
C ASN A 38 -17.18 2.03 0.25
N PRO A 39 -18.17 1.13 0.26
CA PRO A 39 -18.10 -0.13 1.01
C PRO A 39 -17.01 -1.08 0.47
N ASP A 40 -16.55 -0.88 -0.76
CA ASP A 40 -15.47 -1.66 -1.37
C ASP A 40 -14.08 -1.04 -1.09
N SER A 41 -14.02 0.03 -0.29
CA SER A 41 -12.74 0.66 0.05
C SER A 41 -11.88 -0.23 0.94
N ILE A 42 -10.56 -0.06 0.86
CA ILE A 42 -9.62 -0.72 1.78
C ILE A 42 -9.88 -0.35 3.25
N SER A 43 -10.29 0.89 3.52
CA SER A 43 -10.63 1.34 4.88
C SER A 43 -11.81 0.56 5.44
N TYR A 44 -12.86 0.39 4.64
CA TYR A 44 -14.03 -0.40 5.04
C TYR A 44 -13.67 -1.88 5.22
N THR A 45 -12.91 -2.44 4.28
CA THR A 45 -12.42 -3.83 4.34
C THR A 45 -11.62 -4.07 5.62
N TYR A 46 -10.68 -3.17 5.94
CA TYR A 46 -9.88 -3.22 7.15
C TYR A 46 -10.74 -3.20 8.42
N ILE A 47 -11.66 -2.23 8.54
CA ILE A 47 -12.53 -2.10 9.72
C ILE A 47 -13.43 -3.34 9.86
N ARG A 48 -14.05 -3.79 8.78
CA ARG A 48 -14.92 -4.99 8.78
C ARG A 48 -14.15 -6.23 9.23
N ASN A 49 -12.95 -6.44 8.69
CA ASN A 49 -12.10 -7.58 9.04
C ASN A 49 -11.61 -7.48 10.50
N ALA A 50 -11.25 -6.29 10.97
CA ALA A 50 -10.89 -6.04 12.37
C ALA A 50 -12.01 -6.38 13.35
N LEU A 51 -13.26 -6.04 13.02
CA LEU A 51 -14.45 -6.41 13.80
C LEU A 51 -14.67 -7.94 13.85
N GLN A 52 -14.13 -8.69 12.89
CA GLN A 52 -14.15 -10.16 12.85
C GLN A 52 -12.91 -10.78 13.53
N GLY A 53 -12.04 -9.98 14.14
CA GLY A 53 -10.82 -10.44 14.81
C GLY A 53 -9.59 -10.61 13.91
N LYS A 54 -9.67 -10.20 12.63
CA LYS A 54 -8.52 -10.18 11.71
C LYS A 54 -7.76 -8.87 11.86
N LEU A 55 -6.47 -8.92 12.20
CA LEU A 55 -5.70 -7.71 12.52
C LEU A 55 -4.38 -7.67 11.74
N GLY A 56 -4.02 -6.46 11.32
CA GLY A 56 -2.75 -6.20 10.63
C GLY A 56 -2.54 -7.07 9.40
N TYR A 57 -1.31 -7.54 9.22
CA TYR A 57 -0.90 -8.39 8.10
C TYR A 57 -1.31 -9.86 8.25
N GLY A 58 -1.96 -10.26 9.34
CA GLY A 58 -2.44 -11.64 9.55
C GLY A 58 -1.50 -12.52 10.39
N ALA A 59 -1.76 -13.83 10.36
CA ALA A 59 -1.05 -14.86 11.11
C ALA A 59 0.27 -15.21 10.41
N VAL A 60 1.35 -14.54 10.82
CA VAL A 60 2.69 -14.79 10.28
C VAL A 60 3.17 -16.19 10.64
N GLY A 61 3.74 -16.87 9.65
CA GLY A 61 4.32 -18.19 9.79
C GLY A 61 5.20 -18.54 8.59
N PHE A 62 5.64 -19.79 8.54
CA PHE A 62 6.28 -20.36 7.36
C PHE A 62 5.38 -21.46 6.82
N TYR A 63 4.67 -21.16 5.72
CA TYR A 63 3.71 -22.08 5.12
C TYR A 63 4.33 -22.98 4.04
N GLY A 64 5.56 -22.69 3.59
CA GLY A 64 6.33 -23.56 2.70
C GLY A 64 5.64 -23.80 1.36
N ASN A 65 5.11 -22.75 0.74
CA ASN A 65 4.36 -22.90 -0.53
C ASN A 65 5.23 -23.36 -1.71
N MET A 66 6.54 -23.13 -1.65
CA MET A 66 7.53 -23.54 -2.65
C MET A 66 7.11 -23.18 -4.09
N ILE A 67 6.40 -22.05 -4.27
CA ILE A 67 6.01 -21.58 -5.60
C ILE A 67 7.26 -21.45 -6.48
N ASP A 68 7.17 -21.95 -7.70
CA ASP A 68 8.24 -21.80 -8.68
C ASP A 68 8.36 -20.32 -9.09
N LEU A 69 9.59 -19.82 -9.14
CA LEU A 69 9.93 -18.41 -9.38
C LEU A 69 10.66 -18.21 -10.72
N SER A 70 10.86 -19.27 -11.51
CA SER A 70 11.75 -19.28 -12.69
C SER A 70 11.32 -18.41 -13.88
N ASP A 71 10.13 -17.79 -13.84
CA ASP A 71 9.56 -17.02 -14.96
C ASP A 71 9.41 -15.52 -14.66
N LEU A 72 9.88 -15.07 -13.49
CA LEU A 72 9.85 -13.67 -13.09
C LEU A 72 10.84 -12.86 -13.94
N GLU A 73 10.38 -11.72 -14.46
CA GLU A 73 11.23 -10.73 -15.10
C GLU A 73 11.19 -9.41 -14.31
N PRO A 74 12.29 -8.61 -14.31
CA PRO A 74 12.31 -7.32 -13.62
C PRO A 74 11.06 -6.48 -13.94
N GLY A 75 10.44 -5.95 -12.89
CA GLY A 75 9.16 -5.24 -12.93
C GLY A 75 7.93 -6.10 -12.62
N ASP A 76 8.03 -7.43 -12.67
CA ASP A 76 6.91 -8.26 -12.23
C ASP A 76 6.62 -8.06 -10.74
N ILE A 77 5.36 -8.23 -10.34
CA ILE A 77 4.90 -8.00 -8.97
C ILE A 77 4.66 -9.35 -8.30
N ILE A 78 5.11 -9.49 -7.07
CA ILE A 78 4.81 -10.64 -6.21
C ILE A 78 3.91 -10.19 -5.08
N LEU A 79 2.77 -10.85 -4.92
CA LEU A 79 1.84 -10.66 -3.82
C LEU A 79 1.95 -11.80 -2.82
N GLY A 80 1.96 -11.46 -1.53
CA GLY A 80 2.04 -12.41 -0.43
C GLY A 80 0.90 -12.18 0.55
N GLY A 81 0.22 -13.26 0.96
CA GLY A 81 -0.90 -13.22 1.90
C GLY A 81 -0.68 -14.18 3.06
N TYR A 82 -0.83 -13.67 4.28
CA TYR A 82 -1.01 -14.52 5.47
C TYR A 82 -2.50 -14.71 5.78
N PRO A 83 -2.89 -15.83 6.40
CA PRO A 83 -4.26 -16.03 6.87
C PRO A 83 -4.65 -14.96 7.87
N GLN A 84 -5.94 -14.68 8.01
CA GLN A 84 -6.44 -13.66 8.96
C GLN A 84 -5.89 -12.23 8.71
N CYS A 85 -5.45 -11.93 7.49
CA CYS A 85 -5.08 -10.58 7.07
C CYS A 85 -6.29 -9.63 7.16
N ALA A 86 -6.06 -8.42 7.67
CA ALA A 86 -7.09 -7.39 7.73
C ALA A 86 -7.27 -6.65 6.39
N TYR A 87 -6.24 -6.63 5.55
CA TYR A 87 -6.18 -5.82 4.32
C TYR A 87 -6.91 -6.44 3.12
N GLY A 88 -7.23 -7.73 3.15
CA GLY A 88 -7.77 -8.44 2.01
C GLY A 88 -7.21 -9.86 1.93
N ARG A 89 -7.09 -10.39 0.72
CA ARG A 89 -6.45 -11.69 0.46
C ARG A 89 -4.94 -11.59 0.66
N PHE A 90 -4.35 -10.49 0.18
CA PHE A 90 -2.92 -10.28 0.20
C PHE A 90 -2.52 -9.26 1.27
N SER A 91 -1.46 -9.56 2.01
CA SER A 91 -0.91 -8.73 3.10
C SER A 91 0.31 -7.93 2.67
N HIS A 92 0.98 -8.32 1.59
CA HIS A 92 2.26 -7.79 1.17
C HIS A 92 2.42 -7.78 -0.35
N VAL A 93 3.36 -6.96 -0.81
CA VAL A 93 3.70 -6.80 -2.22
C VAL A 93 5.17 -6.41 -2.36
N GLY A 94 5.79 -6.93 -3.41
CA GLY A 94 7.17 -6.68 -3.76
C GLY A 94 7.32 -6.57 -5.27
N LEU A 95 8.26 -5.73 -5.70
CA LEU A 95 8.62 -5.51 -7.09
C LEU A 95 9.86 -6.34 -7.41
N TYR A 96 9.76 -7.31 -8.31
CA TYR A 96 10.90 -8.12 -8.72
C TYR A 96 11.95 -7.23 -9.41
N ALA A 97 13.18 -7.25 -8.91
CA ALA A 97 14.28 -6.44 -9.40
C ALA A 97 15.24 -7.23 -10.32
N GLY A 98 15.03 -8.55 -10.46
CA GLY A 98 15.98 -9.45 -11.11
C GLY A 98 16.88 -10.15 -10.09
N ASP A 99 17.67 -11.11 -10.58
CA ASP A 99 18.68 -11.85 -9.78
C ASP A 99 18.15 -12.47 -8.47
N GLY A 100 16.89 -12.92 -8.47
CA GLY A 100 16.26 -13.49 -7.28
C GLY A 100 16.00 -12.46 -6.17
N GLN A 101 15.89 -11.18 -6.50
CA GLN A 101 15.65 -10.10 -5.54
C GLN A 101 14.33 -9.39 -5.81
N VAL A 102 13.70 -8.93 -4.73
CA VAL A 102 12.54 -8.03 -4.76
C VAL A 102 12.87 -6.74 -4.02
N ILE A 103 12.24 -5.64 -4.41
CA ILE A 103 12.21 -4.38 -3.68
C ILE A 103 10.83 -4.22 -3.06
N GLU A 104 10.81 -4.03 -1.74
CA GLU A 104 9.58 -3.96 -0.96
C GLU A 104 9.81 -3.11 0.30
N GLY A 105 8.76 -2.93 1.09
CA GLY A 105 8.80 -2.07 2.28
C GLY A 105 8.44 -2.81 3.55
N TYR A 106 9.28 -2.69 4.59
CA TYR A 106 8.98 -3.19 5.94
C TYR A 106 9.09 -2.09 6.99
N VAL A 107 8.33 -2.24 8.08
CA VAL A 107 8.30 -1.29 9.20
C VAL A 107 9.68 -1.08 9.82
N ASP A 108 10.45 -2.15 9.95
CA ASP A 108 11.76 -2.18 10.61
C ASP A 108 12.94 -1.93 9.67
N LEU A 109 12.76 -2.15 8.36
CA LEU A 109 13.84 -2.02 7.36
C LEU A 109 13.70 -0.83 6.41
N GLY A 110 12.53 -0.18 6.37
CA GLY A 110 12.23 0.81 5.34
C GLY A 110 11.99 0.15 3.98
N ILE A 111 12.26 0.88 2.90
CA ILE A 111 12.34 0.29 1.56
C ILE A 111 13.65 -0.47 1.42
N THR A 112 13.59 -1.75 1.07
CA THR A 112 14.74 -2.66 1.12
C THR A 112 14.71 -3.66 -0.03
N ARG A 113 15.86 -4.30 -0.29
CA ARG A 113 15.95 -5.48 -1.14
C ARG A 113 15.91 -6.73 -0.28
N GLN A 114 15.17 -7.74 -0.72
CA GLN A 114 15.12 -9.05 -0.08
C GLN A 114 15.22 -10.17 -1.12
N PRO A 115 15.72 -11.36 -0.74
CA PRO A 115 15.61 -12.56 -1.57
C PRO A 115 14.13 -12.86 -1.85
N VAL A 116 13.79 -13.14 -3.10
CA VAL A 116 12.41 -13.43 -3.51
C VAL A 116 11.88 -14.71 -2.85
N GLU A 117 12.75 -15.63 -2.46
CA GLU A 117 12.42 -16.91 -1.82
C GLU A 117 11.75 -16.75 -0.46
N HIS A 118 11.89 -15.58 0.20
CA HIS A 118 11.16 -15.33 1.44
C HIS A 118 9.63 -15.43 1.22
N TYR A 119 9.14 -15.24 -0.03
CA TYR A 119 7.73 -15.42 -0.34
C TYR A 119 7.23 -16.86 -0.15
N TRP A 120 8.12 -17.85 -0.04
CA TRP A 120 7.74 -19.21 0.36
C TRP A 120 7.17 -19.28 1.78
N SER A 121 7.35 -18.22 2.59
CA SER A 121 6.76 -18.15 3.91
C SER A 121 5.27 -17.90 3.89
N TYR A 122 4.67 -17.26 2.87
CA TYR A 122 3.24 -16.91 2.84
C TYR A 122 2.35 -18.13 2.55
N SER A 123 1.11 -18.11 3.06
CA SER A 123 0.10 -19.14 2.72
C SER A 123 -0.50 -18.90 1.33
N GLU A 124 -0.60 -17.64 0.93
CA GLU A 124 -1.05 -17.23 -0.39
C GLU A 124 0.07 -16.48 -1.12
N VAL A 125 0.37 -16.89 -2.35
CA VAL A 125 1.32 -16.18 -3.21
C VAL A 125 0.76 -16.06 -4.62
N CYS A 126 0.91 -14.89 -5.22
CA CYS A 126 0.55 -14.65 -6.62
C CYS A 126 1.69 -13.91 -7.33
N LEU A 127 2.12 -14.44 -8.48
CA LEU A 127 3.10 -13.83 -9.37
C LEU A 127 2.35 -13.12 -10.50
N LEU A 128 2.56 -11.82 -10.63
CA LEU A 128 1.89 -10.98 -11.61
C LEU A 128 2.89 -10.46 -12.65
N LYS A 129 2.71 -10.87 -13.90
CA LYS A 129 3.35 -10.22 -15.05
C LYS A 129 2.68 -8.89 -15.31
N ILE A 130 3.44 -7.80 -15.33
CA ILE A 130 2.88 -6.50 -15.71
C ILE A 130 2.92 -6.34 -17.23
N LYS A 131 1.78 -6.02 -17.85
CA LYS A 131 1.67 -5.73 -19.28
C LYS A 131 2.18 -4.31 -19.54
N ALA A 132 3.49 -4.21 -19.69
CA ALA A 132 4.22 -2.98 -19.98
C ALA A 132 5.46 -3.28 -20.82
N PRO A 133 5.93 -2.33 -21.66
CA PRO A 133 7.22 -2.47 -22.32
C PRO A 133 8.35 -2.63 -21.29
N SER A 134 9.38 -3.40 -21.62
CA SER A 134 10.51 -3.72 -20.74
C SER A 134 11.23 -2.47 -20.20
N GLU A 135 11.29 -1.40 -21.01
CA GLU A 135 11.85 -0.10 -20.58
C GLU A 135 11.07 0.49 -19.39
N HIS A 136 9.74 0.49 -19.44
CA HIS A 136 8.92 0.99 -18.34
C HIS A 136 9.03 0.10 -17.10
N LYS A 137 9.14 -1.22 -17.28
CA LYS A 137 9.39 -2.14 -16.16
C LYS A 137 10.73 -1.85 -15.48
N GLN A 138 11.79 -1.71 -16.26
CA GLN A 138 13.11 -1.39 -15.73
C GLN A 138 13.13 -0.01 -15.07
N ALA A 139 12.45 0.99 -15.64
CA ALA A 139 12.33 2.31 -15.05
C ALA A 139 11.57 2.29 -13.71
N ALA A 140 10.54 1.44 -13.57
CA ALA A 140 9.86 1.22 -12.29
C ALA A 140 10.79 0.57 -11.25
N VAL A 141 11.57 -0.44 -11.65
CA VAL A 141 12.60 -1.05 -10.78
C VAL A 141 13.61 0.01 -10.32
N ASN A 142 14.20 0.77 -11.26
CA ASN A 142 15.16 1.84 -10.96
C ASN A 142 14.56 2.91 -10.05
N TYR A 143 13.28 3.24 -10.22
CA TYR A 143 12.59 4.17 -9.34
C TYR A 143 12.57 3.64 -7.91
N ALA A 144 12.13 2.38 -7.70
CA ALA A 144 12.09 1.77 -6.37
C ALA A 144 13.49 1.64 -5.75
N GLU A 145 14.52 1.36 -6.55
CA GLU A 145 15.93 1.30 -6.11
C GLU A 145 16.42 2.64 -5.55
N ASN A 146 16.06 3.75 -6.19
CA ASN A 146 16.42 5.09 -5.72
C ASN A 146 15.77 5.47 -4.37
N HIS A 147 14.85 4.64 -3.86
CA HIS A 147 14.16 4.84 -2.59
C HIS A 147 14.62 3.87 -1.50
N LEU A 148 15.60 3.01 -1.77
CA LEU A 148 16.16 2.11 -0.75
C LEU A 148 16.62 2.90 0.50
N GLY A 149 16.32 2.35 1.68
CA GLY A 149 16.59 2.94 2.99
C GLY A 149 15.61 4.04 3.43
N GLN A 150 14.66 4.46 2.59
CA GLN A 150 13.67 5.45 2.99
C GLN A 150 12.63 4.88 3.96
N LEU A 151 12.03 5.78 4.75
CA LEU A 151 11.18 5.43 5.88
C LEU A 151 9.88 4.73 5.44
N PHE A 152 9.59 3.61 6.09
CA PHE A 152 8.31 2.93 5.97
C PHE A 152 7.30 3.45 6.99
N TYR A 153 6.05 3.58 6.56
CA TYR A 153 4.91 3.81 7.43
C TYR A 153 3.68 3.03 6.92
N PRO A 154 3.08 2.12 7.71
CA PRO A 154 2.00 1.25 7.24
C PRO A 154 0.84 2.01 6.57
N VAL A 155 0.51 3.18 7.10
CA VAL A 155 -0.61 4.02 6.66
C VAL A 155 -0.13 5.15 5.74
N ALA A 156 0.85 4.87 4.88
CA ALA A 156 1.27 5.80 3.83
C ALA A 156 0.20 5.86 2.72
N PHE A 157 -0.56 6.97 2.70
CA PHE A 157 -1.56 7.25 1.68
C PHE A 157 -0.95 7.65 0.33
N LYS A 158 -1.73 7.58 -0.76
CA LYS A 158 -1.31 7.95 -2.12
C LYS A 158 -0.59 9.31 -2.20
N PRO A 159 -1.08 10.40 -1.55
CA PRO A 159 -0.44 11.70 -1.70
C PRO A 159 0.96 11.79 -1.06
N GLY A 160 1.86 12.47 -1.75
CA GLY A 160 3.21 12.82 -1.27
C GLY A 160 4.24 11.69 -1.38
N GLU A 161 5.51 12.03 -1.24
CA GLU A 161 6.65 11.11 -1.54
C GLU A 161 7.62 10.99 -0.34
N ARG A 162 7.18 11.36 0.86
CA ARG A 162 8.05 11.38 2.07
C ARG A 162 8.07 10.09 2.87
N ILE A 163 7.01 9.30 2.73
CA ILE A 163 6.78 8.06 3.47
C ILE A 163 6.17 7.04 2.54
N TRP A 164 6.57 5.79 2.74
CA TRP A 164 6.25 4.69 1.86
C TRP A 164 5.63 3.52 2.63
N ASN A 165 4.83 2.73 1.95
CA ASN A 165 4.52 1.36 2.37
C ASN A 165 4.78 0.43 1.18
N CYS A 166 4.58 -0.88 1.38
CA CYS A 166 4.85 -1.89 0.35
C CYS A 166 4.07 -1.60 -0.93
N THR A 167 2.79 -1.22 -0.86
CA THR A 167 1.96 -0.96 -2.03
C THR A 167 2.28 0.38 -2.70
N LYS A 168 2.49 1.44 -1.92
CA LYS A 168 2.71 2.79 -2.45
C LYS A 168 3.99 2.90 -3.26
N ILE A 169 5.11 2.31 -2.81
CA ILE A 169 6.37 2.42 -3.57
C ILE A 169 6.27 1.72 -4.93
N VAL A 170 5.59 0.57 -4.98
CA VAL A 170 5.38 -0.20 -6.22
C VAL A 170 4.41 0.52 -7.16
N TRP A 171 3.30 1.04 -6.62
CA TRP A 171 2.36 1.84 -7.40
C TRP A 171 3.02 3.09 -7.97
N GLU A 172 3.74 3.84 -7.15
CA GLU A 172 4.36 5.10 -7.56
C GLU A 172 5.45 4.85 -8.61
N ALA A 173 6.24 3.79 -8.46
CA ALA A 173 7.23 3.37 -9.44
C ALA A 173 6.63 3.21 -10.84
N TYR A 174 5.46 2.57 -10.96
CA TYR A 174 4.75 2.41 -12.22
C TYR A 174 3.99 3.66 -12.67
N ARG A 175 3.42 4.43 -11.74
CA ARG A 175 2.69 5.67 -12.03
C ARG A 175 3.59 6.68 -12.73
N GLN A 176 4.85 6.78 -12.30
CA GLN A 176 5.87 7.64 -12.94
C GLN A 176 6.17 7.22 -14.39
N GLN A 177 5.84 5.98 -14.77
CA GLN A 177 5.96 5.45 -16.13
C GLN A 177 4.65 5.56 -16.93
N GLY A 178 3.63 6.24 -16.38
CA GLY A 178 2.32 6.39 -17.01
C GLY A 178 1.39 5.18 -16.86
N ILE A 179 1.72 4.23 -15.97
CA ILE A 179 0.92 3.03 -15.73
C ILE A 179 0.30 3.11 -14.34
N ASP A 180 -1.03 3.27 -14.27
CA ASP A 180 -1.72 3.35 -12.98
C ASP A 180 -2.17 1.96 -12.51
N LEU A 181 -1.46 1.44 -11.52
CA LEU A 181 -1.74 0.14 -10.93
C LEU A 181 -2.79 0.18 -9.80
N SER A 182 -3.28 1.36 -9.40
CA SER A 182 -4.32 1.54 -8.37
C SER A 182 -5.41 2.47 -8.88
N THR A 183 -6.32 1.90 -9.66
CA THR A 183 -7.40 2.62 -10.34
C THR A 183 -8.57 2.98 -9.42
N ARG A 184 -8.63 2.40 -8.21
CA ARG A 184 -9.64 2.78 -7.21
C ARG A 184 -9.34 4.17 -6.68
N LYS A 185 -10.39 4.94 -6.43
CA LYS A 185 -10.29 6.28 -5.85
C LYS A 185 -10.14 6.27 -4.32
N ASP A 186 -9.39 5.28 -3.82
CA ASP A 186 -9.05 5.16 -2.42
C ASP A 186 -7.80 5.97 -2.08
N ILE A 187 -7.74 6.48 -0.85
CA ILE A 187 -6.57 7.17 -0.32
C ILE A 187 -5.41 6.22 -0.02
N TRP A 188 -5.70 4.94 0.14
CA TRP A 188 -4.77 3.89 0.52
C TRP A 188 -4.86 2.76 -0.50
N ILE A 189 -3.72 2.16 -0.84
CA ILE A 189 -3.62 1.11 -1.87
C ILE A 189 -3.55 -0.24 -1.18
N SER A 190 -4.49 -1.14 -1.50
CA SER A 190 -4.39 -2.52 -1.04
C SER A 190 -3.57 -3.37 -2.03
N PRO A 191 -2.89 -4.45 -1.57
CA PRO A 191 -2.19 -5.34 -2.49
C PRO A 191 -3.15 -6.03 -3.49
N ASP A 192 -4.40 -6.30 -3.08
CA ASP A 192 -5.44 -6.85 -3.94
C ASP A 192 -5.74 -5.98 -5.18
N GLU A 193 -5.53 -4.66 -5.11
CA GLU A 193 -5.71 -3.80 -6.29
C GLU A 193 -4.77 -4.17 -7.43
N PHE A 194 -3.55 -4.63 -7.13
CA PHE A 194 -2.61 -5.09 -8.16
C PHE A 194 -3.06 -6.39 -8.81
N TYR A 195 -3.65 -7.30 -8.02
CA TYR A 195 -4.22 -8.56 -8.50
C TYR A 195 -5.38 -8.31 -9.46
N GLU A 196 -6.25 -7.35 -9.14
CA GLU A 196 -7.43 -7.02 -9.93
C GLU A 196 -7.15 -6.08 -11.12
N ASN A 197 -5.95 -5.50 -11.19
CA ASN A 197 -5.62 -4.51 -12.20
C ASN A 197 -5.50 -5.14 -13.61
N PRO A 198 -6.09 -4.54 -14.66
CA PRO A 198 -6.01 -5.08 -16.03
C PRO A 198 -4.60 -5.14 -16.62
N HIS A 199 -3.66 -4.33 -16.10
CA HIS A 199 -2.24 -4.41 -16.45
C HIS A 199 -1.58 -5.66 -15.87
N GLY A 200 -2.10 -6.25 -14.79
CA GLY A 200 -1.61 -7.50 -14.25
C GLY A 200 -2.04 -8.71 -15.09
N GLN A 201 -1.16 -9.70 -15.18
CA GLN A 201 -1.49 -11.05 -15.64
C GLN A 201 -0.94 -12.04 -14.63
N VAL A 202 -1.81 -12.84 -14.03
CA VAL A 202 -1.38 -13.94 -13.16
C VAL A 202 -0.56 -14.95 -13.98
N ILE A 203 0.69 -15.14 -13.59
CA ILE A 203 1.58 -16.18 -14.16
C ILE A 203 1.39 -17.47 -13.37
N ARG A 204 1.36 -17.36 -12.04
CA ARG A 204 1.28 -18.49 -11.11
C ARG A 204 0.69 -18.01 -9.80
N GLU A 205 -0.10 -18.85 -9.14
CA GLU A 205 -0.55 -18.61 -7.77
C GLU A 205 -0.66 -19.91 -6.98
N ILE A 206 -0.48 -19.80 -5.66
CA ILE A 206 -0.69 -20.87 -4.69
C ILE A 206 -1.55 -20.31 -3.55
N SER A 207 -2.49 -21.12 -3.08
CA SER A 207 -3.28 -20.84 -1.88
C SER A 207 -3.28 -22.10 -1.02
N LEU A 208 -2.61 -22.02 0.13
CA LEU A 208 -2.57 -23.07 1.14
C LEU A 208 -3.64 -22.82 2.22
N PRO A 209 -4.20 -23.89 2.81
CA PRO A 209 -5.20 -23.79 3.87
C PRO A 209 -4.67 -23.19 5.18
#